data_AF-N6YDT0-F1
#
_entry.id   AF-N6YDT0-F1
#
_cell.length_a   1.000
_cell.length_b   1.000
_cell.length_c   1.000
_cell.angle_alpha   90.00
_cell.angle_beta   90.00
_cell.angle_gamma   90.00
#
_symmetry.space_group_name_H-M   'P 1'
#
loop_
_entity.id
_entity.type
_entity.pdbx_description
1 polymer ?
#
loop_
_entity_poly.entity_id
_entity_poly.type
_entity_poly.pdbx_seq_one_letter_code
_entity_poly.pdbx_strand_id
1 'polypeptide(L)'
;MHTPDKRHFARIQFHHGAQLVLDGRRTGCEVVDLSLKGALLRPEQALAVATGAVCTLELVLDDGDSVVRMEGSVAHAEADRLGLVWSSIDIDSITHLRRLLELNLGDASLLEREFVALRRE
;
A
#
# COMPACT_ATOMS: atom_id res chain seq x y z
N MET A 1 -11.29 12.07 22.93
CA MET A 1 -9.99 11.41 22.78
C MET A 1 -9.56 11.61 21.33
N HIS A 2 -8.59 12.50 21.07
CA HIS A 2 -7.95 12.58 19.75
C HIS A 2 -6.91 11.46 19.72
N THR A 3 -7.16 10.39 18.98
CA THR A 3 -6.08 9.46 18.59
C THR A 3 -5.09 10.31 17.79
N PRO A 4 -3.84 10.48 18.27
CA PRO A 4 -2.86 11.26 17.51
C PRO A 4 -2.71 10.61 16.14
N ASP A 5 -2.77 11.43 15.09
CA ASP A 5 -2.59 10.99 13.72
C ASP A 5 -1.14 10.47 13.59
N LYS A 6 -0.97 9.15 13.75
CA LYS A 6 0.30 8.43 13.63
C LYS A 6 0.70 8.24 12.16
N ARG A 7 0.11 8.99 11.23
CA ARG A 7 0.43 8.86 9.80
C ARG A 7 1.64 9.74 9.53
N HIS A 8 2.81 9.15 9.74
CA HIS A 8 4.08 9.82 9.45
C HIS A 8 4.39 9.88 7.95
N PHE A 9 3.59 9.17 7.13
CA PHE A 9 3.83 9.04 5.70
C PHE A 9 2.67 9.57 4.86
N ALA A 10 2.99 10.32 3.82
CA ALA A 10 2.08 10.86 2.84
C ALA A 10 1.36 9.71 2.10
N ARG A 11 0.04 9.89 1.96
CA ARG A 11 -0.84 8.99 1.23
C ARG A 11 -1.33 9.69 -0.02
N ILE A 12 -1.19 9.05 -1.17
CA ILE A 12 -1.79 9.50 -2.42
C ILE A 12 -3.09 8.73 -2.65
N GLN A 13 -4.08 9.37 -3.28
CA GLN A 13 -5.22 8.65 -3.84
C GLN A 13 -4.74 7.87 -5.06
N PHE A 14 -5.02 6.57 -5.12
CA PHE A 14 -4.46 5.70 -6.15
C PHE A 14 -5.51 4.72 -6.64
N HIS A 15 -6.57 5.22 -7.29
CA HIS A 15 -7.75 4.48 -7.78
C HIS A 15 -7.46 3.48 -8.92
N HIS A 16 -6.56 2.55 -8.67
CA HIS A 16 -6.17 1.50 -9.60
C HIS A 16 -6.49 0.11 -9.04
N GLY A 17 -6.81 -0.81 -9.96
CA GLY A 17 -7.01 -2.21 -9.64
C GLY A 17 -5.71 -2.88 -9.19
N ALA A 18 -5.83 -3.75 -8.20
CA ALA A 18 -4.74 -4.51 -7.62
C ALA A 18 -5.18 -5.94 -7.30
N GLN A 19 -4.21 -6.82 -7.13
CA GLN A 19 -4.45 -8.18 -6.67
C GLN A 19 -3.93 -8.34 -5.24
N LEU A 20 -4.84 -8.71 -4.34
CA LEU A 20 -4.51 -9.06 -2.96
C LEU A 20 -4.38 -10.56 -2.84
N VAL A 21 -3.24 -11.02 -2.33
CA VAL A 21 -2.98 -12.43 -2.01
C VAL A 21 -3.07 -12.60 -0.50
N LEU A 22 -4.04 -13.40 -0.04
CA LEU A 22 -4.27 -13.75 1.36
C LEU A 22 -4.40 -15.27 1.47
N ASP A 23 -3.61 -15.91 2.33
CA ASP A 23 -3.61 -17.37 2.52
C ASP A 23 -3.55 -18.16 1.19
N GLY A 24 -2.77 -17.67 0.23
CA GLY A 24 -2.63 -18.24 -1.11
C GLY A 24 -3.80 -18.00 -2.07
N ARG A 25 -4.85 -17.29 -1.63
CA ARG A 25 -6.01 -16.92 -2.46
C ARG A 25 -5.82 -15.52 -3.01
N ARG A 26 -6.03 -15.37 -4.32
CA ARG A 26 -6.01 -14.08 -5.02
C ARG A 26 -7.41 -13.48 -5.06
N THR A 27 -7.52 -12.21 -4.69
CA THR A 27 -8.76 -11.44 -4.70
C THR A 27 -8.52 -10.09 -5.37
N GLY A 28 -9.39 -9.71 -6.29
CA GLY A 28 -9.39 -8.37 -6.88
C GLY A 28 -9.76 -7.31 -5.85
N CYS A 29 -9.07 -6.17 -5.90
CA CYS A 29 -9.33 -5.03 -5.05
C CYS A 29 -8.98 -3.72 -5.76
N GLU A 30 -9.58 -2.63 -5.31
CA GLU A 30 -9.19 -1.27 -5.68
C GLU A 30 -8.25 -0.73 -4.60
N VAL A 31 -7.14 -0.11 -4.98
CA VAL A 31 -6.37 0.70 -4.04
C VAL A 31 -7.08 2.04 -3.88
N VAL A 32 -7.39 2.42 -2.65
CA VAL A 32 -7.99 3.73 -2.36
C VAL A 32 -6.87 4.73 -2.13
N ASP A 33 -5.99 4.43 -1.18
CA ASP A 33 -4.81 5.25 -0.93
C ASP A 33 -3.55 4.39 -0.75
N LEU A 34 -2.41 4.97 -1.14
CA LEU A 34 -1.11 4.30 -1.16
C LEU A 34 -0.04 5.20 -0.53
N SER A 35 0.87 4.59 0.23
CA SER A 35 2.01 5.24 0.88
C SER A 35 3.23 4.32 0.93
N LEU A 36 4.37 4.85 1.37
CA LEU A 36 5.60 4.07 1.57
C LEU A 36 5.52 3.03 2.72
N LYS A 37 4.50 3.09 3.59
CA LYS A 37 4.34 2.16 4.72
C LYS A 37 3.10 1.27 4.64
N GLY A 38 2.17 1.58 3.75
CA GLY A 38 0.93 0.82 3.65
C GLY A 38 0.04 1.29 2.52
N ALA A 39 -1.07 0.57 2.35
CA ALA A 39 -2.16 0.95 1.48
C ALA A 39 -3.51 0.77 2.19
N LEU A 40 -4.49 1.53 1.74
CA LEU A 40 -5.88 1.28 2.03
C LEU A 40 -6.52 0.69 0.77
N LEU A 41 -7.13 -0.48 0.92
CA LEU A 41 -7.79 -1.19 -0.18
C LEU A 41 -9.29 -1.23 0.03
N ARG A 42 -10.02 -1.31 -1.07
CA ARG A 42 -11.42 -1.74 -1.12
C ARG A 42 -11.47 -3.08 -1.87
N PRO A 43 -11.69 -4.20 -1.18
CA PRO A 43 -11.83 -5.48 -1.85
C PRO A 43 -13.14 -5.54 -2.65
N GLU A 44 -13.16 -6.25 -3.78
CA GLU A 44 -14.37 -6.41 -4.60
C GLU A 44 -15.48 -7.19 -3.87
N GLN A 45 -15.09 -8.02 -2.90
CA GLN A 45 -15.99 -8.82 -2.07
C GLN A 45 -15.57 -8.67 -0.61
N ALA A 46 -16.53 -8.80 0.31
CA ALA A 46 -16.24 -8.78 1.73
C ALA A 46 -15.27 -9.91 2.10
N LEU A 47 -14.12 -9.55 2.68
CA LEU A 47 -13.09 -10.49 3.12
C LEU A 47 -13.18 -10.64 4.64
N ALA A 48 -13.44 -11.86 5.10
CA ALA A 48 -13.29 -12.21 6.51
C ALA A 48 -11.81 -12.49 6.79
N VAL A 49 -11.06 -11.44 7.14
CA VAL A 49 -9.63 -11.52 7.44
C VAL A 49 -9.32 -10.98 8.83
N ALA A 50 -8.44 -11.68 9.54
CA ALA A 50 -7.98 -11.24 10.85
C ALA A 50 -6.90 -10.16 10.73
N THR A 51 -6.93 -9.18 11.63
CA THR A 51 -5.81 -8.26 11.83
C THR A 51 -4.54 -9.06 12.12
N GLY A 52 -3.43 -8.68 11.49
CA GLY A 52 -2.14 -9.38 11.55
C GLY A 52 -1.97 -10.49 10.51
N ALA A 53 -3.00 -10.84 9.74
CA ALA A 53 -2.86 -11.81 8.66
C ALA A 53 -1.84 -11.31 7.61
N VAL A 54 -0.91 -12.18 7.23
CA VAL A 54 0.12 -11.88 6.23
C VAL A 54 -0.52 -11.84 4.85
N CYS A 55 -0.13 -10.85 4.06
CA CYS A 55 -0.67 -10.64 2.73
C CYS A 55 0.41 -10.17 1.76
N THR A 56 0.11 -10.31 0.48
CA THR A 56 0.89 -9.69 -0.59
C THR A 56 -0.04 -8.84 -1.44
N LEU A 57 0.35 -7.59 -1.71
CA LEU A 57 -0.31 -6.73 -2.68
C LEU A 57 0.51 -6.70 -3.97
N GLU A 58 -0.15 -6.96 -5.09
CA GLU A 58 0.42 -6.89 -6.44
C GLU A 58 -0.28 -5.76 -7.20
N LEU A 59 0.49 -4.72 -7.56
CA LEU A 59 0.04 -3.62 -8.41
C LEU A 59 0.65 -3.81 -9.79
N VAL A 60 -0.20 -3.86 -10.81
CA VAL A 60 0.26 -3.88 -12.21
C VAL A 60 0.28 -2.44 -12.71
N LEU A 61 1.45 -1.99 -13.13
CA LEU A 61 1.71 -0.67 -13.70
C LEU A 61 1.93 -0.79 -15.22
N ASP A 62 1.70 0.31 -15.95
CA ASP A 62 2.03 0.51 -17.37
C ASP A 62 1.70 -0.70 -18.27
N ASP A 63 0.41 -0.88 -18.56
CA ASP A 63 -0.15 -1.89 -19.49
C ASP A 63 0.31 -3.36 -19.28
N GLY A 64 0.96 -3.69 -18.15
CA GLY A 64 1.33 -5.05 -17.78
C GLY A 64 2.83 -5.32 -17.64
N ASP A 65 3.70 -4.39 -18.02
CA ASP A 65 5.15 -4.64 -18.08
C ASP A 65 5.85 -4.48 -16.72
N SER A 66 5.27 -3.75 -15.77
CA SER A 66 5.85 -3.53 -14.45
C SER A 66 4.89 -3.97 -13.35
N VAL A 67 5.36 -4.81 -12.42
CA VAL A 67 4.57 -5.26 -11.27
C VAL A 67 5.28 -4.83 -9.99
N VAL A 68 4.57 -4.07 -9.15
CA VAL A 68 5.01 -3.72 -7.81
C VAL A 68 4.43 -4.73 -6.83
N ARG A 69 5.30 -5.46 -6.15
CA ARG A 69 4.94 -6.44 -5.14
C ARG A 69 5.33 -5.94 -3.76
N MET A 70 4.37 -5.96 -2.84
CA MET A 70 4.59 -5.54 -1.46
C MET A 70 4.06 -6.62 -0.53
N GLU A 71 4.90 -7.07 0.39
CA GLU A 71 4.49 -7.98 1.45
C GLU A 71 4.16 -7.19 2.70
N GLY A 72 3.14 -7.64 3.42
CA GLY A 72 2.66 -6.92 4.58
C GLY A 72 1.73 -7.74 5.43
N SER A 73 1.05 -7.03 6.30
CA SER A 73 -0.02 -7.59 7.12
C SER A 73 -1.22 -6.67 7.18
N VAL A 74 -2.38 -7.26 7.47
CA VAL A 74 -3.61 -6.50 7.70
C VAL A 74 -3.48 -5.72 9.01
N ALA A 75 -3.44 -4.39 8.92
CA ALA A 75 -3.41 -3.51 10.09
C ALA A 75 -4.82 -3.31 10.69
N HIS A 76 -5.85 -3.31 9.86
CA HIS A 76 -7.26 -3.27 10.26
C HIS A 76 -8.16 -3.71 9.11
N ALA A 77 -9.31 -4.28 9.44
CA ALA A 77 -10.35 -4.67 8.49
C ALA A 77 -11.68 -4.07 8.93
N GLU A 78 -12.31 -3.33 8.03
CA GLU A 78 -13.67 -2.78 8.15
C GLU A 78 -14.54 -3.34 7.02
N ALA A 79 -15.86 -3.08 7.06
CA ALA A 79 -16.82 -3.73 6.18
C ALA A 79 -16.52 -3.60 4.67
N ASP A 80 -15.99 -2.46 4.22
CA ASP A 80 -15.64 -2.20 2.81
C ASP A 80 -14.17 -1.81 2.61
N ARG A 81 -13.35 -1.86 3.67
CA ARG A 81 -11.98 -1.35 3.65
C ARG A 81 -11.00 -2.24 4.37
N LEU A 82 -9.82 -2.40 3.78
CA LEU A 82 -8.72 -3.16 4.34
C LEU A 82 -7.48 -2.28 4.40
N GLY A 83 -7.01 -2.01 5.61
CA GLY A 83 -5.75 -1.30 5.83
C GLY A 83 -4.59 -2.28 5.90
N LEU A 84 -3.57 -2.07 5.08
CA LEU A 84 -2.35 -2.86 5.05
C LEU A 84 -1.16 -2.05 5.58
N VAL A 85 -0.22 -2.75 6.19
CA VAL A 85 1.10 -2.23 6.54
C VAL A 85 2.17 -3.11 5.90
N TRP A 86 3.16 -2.50 5.26
CA TRP A 86 4.26 -3.20 4.61
C TRP A 86 5.25 -3.73 5.63
N SER A 87 5.61 -5.00 5.49
CA SER A 87 6.68 -5.65 6.25
C SER A 87 7.94 -5.80 5.41
N SER A 88 7.78 -6.03 4.10
CA SER A 88 8.90 -6.18 3.17
C SER A 88 8.48 -5.66 1.79
N ILE A 89 9.42 -5.04 1.09
CA ILE A 89 9.27 -4.60 -0.30
C ILE A 89 10.62 -4.81 -0.97
N ASP A 90 10.64 -5.45 -2.13
CA ASP A 90 11.88 -5.64 -2.89
C ASP A 90 12.37 -4.32 -3.52
N ILE A 91 13.64 -4.31 -3.95
CA ILE A 91 14.32 -3.10 -4.41
C ILE A 91 13.73 -2.53 -5.71
N ASP A 92 13.20 -3.38 -6.58
CA ASP A 92 12.60 -2.95 -7.83
C ASP A 92 11.22 -2.34 -7.52
N SER A 93 10.41 -3.05 -6.73
CA SER A 93 9.10 -2.59 -6.26
C SER A 93 9.15 -1.27 -5.50
N ILE A 94 10.11 -1.06 -4.59
CA ILE A 94 10.23 0.22 -3.87
C ILE A 94 10.65 1.37 -4.80
N THR A 95 11.43 1.08 -5.84
CA THR A 95 11.83 2.07 -6.85
C THR A 95 10.63 2.50 -7.69
N HIS A 96 9.82 1.54 -8.14
CA HIS A 96 8.57 1.82 -8.86
C HIS A 96 7.55 2.55 -7.98
N LEU A 97 7.37 2.10 -6.73
CA LEU A 97 6.49 2.76 -5.77
C LEU A 97 6.93 4.20 -5.52
N ARG A 98 8.23 4.45 -5.32
CA ARG A 98 8.80 5.79 -5.19
C ARG A 98 8.43 6.65 -6.39
N ARG A 99 8.68 6.17 -7.61
CA ARG A 99 8.38 6.93 -8.83
C ARG A 99 6.89 7.25 -8.95
N LEU A 100 6.04 6.29 -8.60
CA LEU A 100 4.59 6.45 -8.62
C LEU A 100 4.12 7.50 -7.61
N LEU A 101 4.63 7.46 -6.38
CA LEU A 101 4.35 8.48 -5.37
C LEU A 101 4.86 9.87 -5.79
N GLU A 102 6.06 9.96 -6.37
CA GLU A 102 6.65 11.20 -6.87
C GLU A 102 5.77 11.86 -7.94
N LEU A 103 5.32 11.07 -8.92
CA LEU A 103 4.46 11.54 -10.01
C LEU A 103 3.10 12.04 -9.51
N ASN A 104 2.53 11.37 -8.50
CA ASN A 104 1.23 11.76 -7.93
C ASN A 104 1.33 12.93 -6.94
N LEU A 105 2.44 13.07 -6.21
CA LEU A 105 2.66 14.19 -5.28
C LEU A 105 3.07 15.48 -6.00
N GLY A 106 3.66 15.38 -7.20
CA GLY A 106 4.10 16.53 -8.00
C GLY A 106 5.31 17.28 -7.43
N ASP A 107 5.85 16.86 -6.28
CA ASP A 107 7.01 17.46 -5.63
C ASP A 107 7.92 16.37 -5.04
N ALA A 108 9.07 16.18 -5.68
CA ALA A 108 10.10 15.22 -5.27
C ALA A 108 10.66 15.50 -3.86
N SER A 109 10.62 16.75 -3.39
CA SER A 109 11.14 17.14 -2.08
C SER A 109 10.26 16.65 -0.93
N LEU A 110 8.95 16.48 -1.15
CA LEU A 110 8.05 15.86 -0.18
C LEU A 110 8.39 14.39 -0.01
N LEU A 111 8.63 13.68 -1.10
CA LEU A 111 8.97 12.26 -1.07
C LEU A 111 10.35 12.01 -0.43
N GLU A 112 11.33 12.88 -0.66
CA GLU A 112 12.66 12.75 -0.02
C GLU A 112 12.56 12.82 1.52
N ARG A 113 11.65 13.63 2.07
CA ARG A 113 11.40 13.71 3.52
C ARG A 113 10.84 12.39 4.07
N GLU A 114 9.97 11.76 3.31
CA GLU A 114 9.38 10.46 3.65
C GLU A 114 10.45 9.36 3.73
N PHE A 115 11.41 9.37 2.79
CA PHE A 115 12.54 8.43 2.81
C PHE A 115 13.46 8.64 4.01
N VAL A 116 13.72 9.90 4.39
CA VAL A 116 14.49 10.19 5.61
C VAL A 116 13.75 9.69 6.85
N ALA A 117 12.42 9.80 6.89
CA ALA A 117 11.61 9.27 7.98
C ALA A 117 11.66 7.73 8.05
N LEU A 118 11.62 7.04 6.90
CA LEU A 118 11.72 5.58 6.82
C LEU A 118 13.03 5.03 7.42
N ARG A 119 14.15 5.76 7.25
CA ARG A 119 15.48 5.37 7.76
C ARG A 119 15.67 5.57 9.27
N ARG A 120 14.72 6.21 9.95
CA ARG A 120 14.83 6.60 11.37
C ARG A 120 14.00 5.72 12.31
N GLU A 121 13.27 4.75 11.78
CA GLU A 121 12.59 3.68 12.53
C GLU A 121 13.34 2.36 12.39
#